data_AF-A0A1B6IZX2-F1
#
_entry.id   AF-A0A1B6IZX2-F1
#
_cell.length_a   1.000
_cell.length_b   1.000
_cell.length_c   1.000
_cell.angle_alpha   90.00
_cell.angle_beta   90.00
_cell.angle_gamma   90.00
#
_symmetry.space_group_name_H-M   'P 1'
#
loop_
_entity.id
_entity.type
_entity.pdbx_description
1 polymer ?
#
loop_
_entity_poly.entity_id
_entity_poly.type
_entity_poly.pdbx_seq_one_letter_code
_entity_poly.pdbx_strand_id
1 'polypeptide(L)'
;KAAGPLGMQWLYREMRVIWKEKKIPEDWKMGIIVPIFKKGNKQKCENYRGITLLCHTQKIYEKILLQNIRPVLEETGREEQCGFRKGRSTVDAIFVMRQVLENRWEYGKDTMVAFIDL
;
A
#
# COMPACT_ATOMS: atom_id res chain seq x y z
N LYS A 1 -28.12 3.42 -3.87
CA LYS A 1 -28.73 3.54 -2.52
C LYS A 1 -27.65 3.33 -1.47
N ALA A 2 -27.38 4.31 -0.61
CA ALA A 2 -26.50 4.11 0.55
C ALA A 2 -27.24 3.25 1.59
N ALA A 3 -26.52 2.42 2.34
CA ALA A 3 -27.10 1.49 3.32
C ALA A 3 -27.77 2.17 4.54
N GLY A 4 -27.65 3.50 4.65
CA GLY A 4 -28.28 4.31 5.69
C GLY A 4 -27.75 4.02 7.10
N PRO A 5 -28.40 4.57 8.14
CA PRO A 5 -28.00 4.39 9.53
C PRO A 5 -27.98 2.91 9.97
N LEU A 6 -28.93 2.10 9.48
CA LEU A 6 -29.00 0.67 9.79
C LEU A 6 -27.79 -0.09 9.24
N GLY A 7 -27.36 0.21 8.00
CA GLY A 7 -26.16 -0.39 7.43
C GLY A 7 -24.89 -0.03 8.20
N MET A 8 -24.79 1.20 8.71
CA MET A 8 -23.67 1.64 9.53
C MET A 8 -23.64 0.93 10.90
N GLN A 9 -24.81 0.77 11.53
CA GLN A 9 -24.93 0.02 12.79
C GLN A 9 -24.53 -1.45 12.60
N TRP A 10 -24.95 -2.07 11.50
CA TRP A 10 -24.57 -3.43 11.15
C TRP A 10 -23.05 -3.54 10.95
N LEU A 11 -22.44 -2.67 10.12
CA LEU A 11 -21.00 -2.65 9.90
C LEU A 11 -20.21 -2.51 11.21
N TYR A 12 -20.64 -1.58 12.07
CA TYR A 12 -20.00 -1.36 13.36
C TYR A 12 -20.06 -2.62 14.25
N ARG A 13 -21.22 -3.28 14.30
CA ARG A 13 -21.39 -4.51 15.07
C ARG A 13 -20.46 -5.62 14.57
N GLU A 14 -20.42 -5.85 13.26
CA GLU A 14 -19.56 -6.87 12.65
C GLU A 14 -18.08 -6.58 12.92
N MET A 15 -17.61 -5.35 12.68
CA MET A 15 -16.22 -4.97 12.93
C MET A 15 -15.82 -5.11 14.40
N ARG A 16 -16.75 -4.84 15.33
CA ARG A 16 -16.51 -5.03 16.77
C ARG A 16 -16.36 -6.51 17.13
N VAL A 17 -17.17 -7.39 16.52
CA VAL A 17 -17.02 -8.85 16.70
C VAL A 17 -15.68 -9.33 16.16
N ILE A 18 -15.32 -8.91 14.95
CA ILE A 18 -14.02 -9.25 14.33
C ILE A 18 -12.87 -8.83 15.24
N TRP A 19 -12.91 -7.61 15.78
CA TRP A 19 -11.88 -7.10 16.68
C TRP A 19 -11.74 -7.91 17.99
N LYS A 20 -12.88 -8.26 18.61
CA LYS A 20 -12.89 -9.00 19.88
C LYS A 20 -12.48 -10.46 19.71
N GLU A 21 -13.07 -11.13 18.72
CA GLU A 21 -12.91 -12.57 18.50
C GLU A 21 -11.69 -12.91 17.65
N LYS A 22 -11.08 -11.92 16.99
CA LYS A 22 -9.94 -12.08 16.06
C LYS A 22 -10.24 -13.06 14.91
N LYS A 23 -11.52 -13.18 14.55
CA LYS A 23 -12.00 -14.02 13.45
C LYS A 23 -12.66 -13.16 12.39
N ILE A 24 -12.20 -13.28 11.15
CA ILE A 24 -12.82 -12.62 10.00
C ILE A 24 -13.91 -13.52 9.38
N PRO A 25 -14.96 -12.95 8.78
CA PRO A 25 -15.96 -13.70 8.03
C PRO A 25 -15.31 -14.54 6.92
N GLU A 26 -15.88 -15.71 6.62
CA GLU A 26 -15.36 -16.58 5.56
C GLU A 26 -15.37 -15.89 4.20
N ASP A 27 -16.40 -15.09 3.92
CA ASP A 27 -16.52 -14.30 2.70
C ASP A 27 -15.37 -13.29 2.51
N TRP A 28 -14.73 -12.83 3.60
CA TRP A 28 -13.60 -11.90 3.54
C TRP A 28 -12.27 -12.60 3.24
N LYS A 29 -12.25 -13.94 3.30
CA LYS A 29 -11.08 -14.73 2.89
C LYS A 29 -11.04 -14.98 1.38
N MET A 30 -12.14 -14.71 0.70
CA MET A 30 -12.27 -14.89 -0.74
C MET A 30 -12.05 -13.57 -1.47
N GLY A 31 -11.40 -13.63 -2.63
CA GLY A 31 -11.18 -12.49 -3.51
C GLY A 31 -11.23 -12.91 -4.97
N ILE A 32 -11.64 -12.00 -5.84
CA ILE A 32 -11.69 -12.24 -7.29
C ILE A 32 -10.43 -11.68 -7.92
N ILE A 33 -9.63 -12.52 -8.57
CA ILE A 33 -8.42 -12.09 -9.28
C ILE A 33 -8.81 -11.62 -10.68
N VAL A 34 -8.49 -10.37 -10.99
CA VAL A 34 -8.70 -9.76 -12.31
C VAL A 34 -7.34 -9.43 -12.92
N PRO A 35 -6.98 -10.02 -14.07
CA PRO A 35 -5.74 -9.69 -14.76
C PRO A 35 -5.85 -8.32 -15.45
N ILE A 36 -4.91 -7.43 -15.16
CA ILE A 36 -4.78 -6.12 -15.83
C ILE A 36 -3.52 -6.13 -16.68
N PHE A 37 -3.69 -5.84 -17.97
CA PHE A 37 -2.56 -5.75 -18.90
C PHE A 37 -1.59 -4.64 -18.49
N LYS A 38 -0.29 -4.97 -18.37
CA LYS A 38 0.80 -4.07 -17.97
C LYS A 38 1.50 -3.46 -19.19
N LYS A 39 2.12 -4.30 -20.04
CA LYS A 39 2.88 -3.89 -21.25
C LYS A 39 3.25 -5.10 -22.12
N GLY A 40 3.69 -4.89 -23.36
CA GLY A 40 4.24 -5.95 -24.22
C GLY A 40 3.20 -6.74 -25.02
N ASN A 41 3.46 -8.04 -25.25
CA ASN A 41 2.57 -8.91 -26.02
C ASN A 41 1.39 -9.41 -25.17
N LYS A 42 0.16 -9.13 -25.60
CA LYS A 42 -1.10 -9.54 -24.94
C LYS A 42 -1.33 -11.06 -24.89
N GLN A 43 -0.62 -11.85 -25.68
CA GLN A 43 -0.73 -13.31 -25.63
C GLN A 43 0.12 -13.95 -24.52
N LYS A 44 1.01 -13.18 -23.88
CA LYS A 44 1.86 -13.70 -22.78
C LYS A 44 1.27 -13.34 -21.42
N CYS A 45 1.08 -14.34 -20.56
CA CYS A 45 0.51 -14.15 -19.22
C CYS A 45 1.37 -13.24 -18.32
N GLU A 46 2.70 -13.28 -18.44
CA GLU A 46 3.65 -12.44 -17.68
C GLU A 46 3.45 -10.93 -17.87
N ASN A 47 2.76 -10.54 -18.96
CA ASN A 47 2.46 -9.16 -19.28
C ASN A 47 1.18 -8.65 -18.60
N TYR A 48 0.55 -9.46 -17.75
CA TYR A 48 -0.61 -9.10 -16.94
C TYR A 48 -0.23 -9.06 -15.46
N ARG A 49 -0.77 -8.08 -14.75
CA ARG A 49 -0.73 -7.99 -13.30
C ARG A 49 -2.08 -8.44 -12.75
N GLY A 50 -2.11 -9.51 -11.97
CA GLY A 50 -3.30 -9.90 -11.23
C GLY A 50 -3.60 -8.87 -10.13
N ILE A 51 -4.83 -8.36 -10.08
CA ILE A 51 -5.33 -7.56 -8.95
C ILE A 51 -6.46 -8.32 -8.28
N THR A 52 -6.38 -8.46 -6.96
CA THR A 52 -7.44 -9.12 -6.17
C THR A 52 -8.49 -8.09 -5.74
N LEU A 53 -9.73 -8.32 -6.16
CA LEU A 53 -10.89 -7.55 -5.71
C LEU A 53 -11.42 -8.17 -4.40
N LEU A 54 -11.20 -7.43 -3.31
CA LEU A 54 -11.70 -7.76 -1.97
C LEU A 54 -13.11 -7.21 -1.76
N CYS A 55 -13.83 -7.81 -0.79
CA CYS A 55 -15.19 -7.37 -0.45
C CYS A 55 -15.19 -5.93 0.11
N HIS A 56 -16.28 -5.22 -0.08
CA HIS A 56 -16.37 -3.79 0.26
C HIS A 56 -16.23 -3.55 1.77
N THR A 57 -16.85 -4.40 2.58
CA THR A 57 -16.85 -4.28 4.04
C THR A 57 -15.46 -4.52 4.63
N GLN A 58 -14.69 -5.45 4.04
CA GLN A 58 -13.29 -5.68 4.39
C GLN A 58 -12.44 -4.45 4.11
N LYS A 59 -12.55 -3.85 2.91
CA LYS A 59 -11.78 -2.64 2.56
C LYS A 59 -12.05 -1.48 3.53
N ILE A 60 -13.28 -1.34 4.01
CA ILE A 60 -13.63 -0.34 5.02
C ILE A 60 -12.90 -0.64 6.34
N TYR A 61 -12.92 -1.89 6.79
CA TYR A 61 -12.24 -2.31 8.02
C TYR A 61 -10.72 -2.15 7.93
N GLU A 62 -10.11 -2.59 6.84
CA GLU A 62 -8.67 -2.41 6.55
C GLU A 62 -8.28 -0.93 6.59
N LYS A 63 -9.12 -0.03 6.07
CA LYS A 63 -8.87 1.41 6.13
C LYS A 63 -8.89 1.94 7.57
N ILE A 64 -9.82 1.46 8.40
CA ILE A 64 -9.89 1.82 9.83
C ILE A 64 -8.62 1.31 10.55
N LEU A 65 -8.22 0.06 10.31
CA LEU A 65 -6.99 -0.49 10.87
C LEU A 65 -5.76 0.31 10.44
N LEU A 66 -5.65 0.65 9.14
CA LEU A 66 -4.56 1.45 8.62
C LEU A 66 -4.50 2.82 9.29
N GLN A 67 -5.64 3.47 9.51
CA GLN A 67 -5.68 4.76 10.22
C GLN A 67 -5.17 4.65 11.66
N ASN A 68 -5.48 3.54 12.35
CA ASN A 68 -5.01 3.30 13.71
C ASN A 68 -3.51 2.97 13.78
N ILE A 69 -2.99 2.24 12.80
CA ILE A 69 -1.59 1.77 12.78
C ILE A 69 -0.65 2.84 12.20
N ARG A 70 -1.16 3.74 11.35
CA ARG A 70 -0.36 4.75 10.64
C ARG A 70 0.51 5.63 11.56
N PRO A 71 0.05 6.13 12.73
CA PRO A 71 0.93 6.91 13.63
C PRO A 71 2.20 6.15 14.02
N VAL A 72 2.06 4.86 14.35
CA VAL A 72 3.19 4.01 14.71
C VAL A 72 4.13 3.80 13.53
N LEU A 73 3.58 3.60 12.32
CA LEU A 73 4.39 3.46 11.10
C LEU A 73 5.15 4.73 10.74
N GLU A 74 4.59 5.91 11.00
CA GLU A 74 5.28 7.18 10.75
C GLU A 74 6.36 7.47 11.81
N GLU A 75 6.16 7.03 13.06
CA GLU A 75 7.15 7.15 14.13
C GLU A 75 8.32 6.17 13.98
N THR A 76 8.02 4.93 13.59
CA THR A 76 9.02 3.83 13.50
C THR A 76 9.61 3.66 12.10
N GLY A 77 9.02 4.31 11.09
CA GLY A 77 9.46 4.20 9.70
C GLY A 77 10.81 4.85 9.46
N ARG A 78 11.56 4.33 8.47
CA ARG A 78 12.80 4.95 8.02
C ARG A 78 12.52 6.29 7.34
N GLU A 79 13.38 7.26 7.59
CA GLU A 79 13.20 8.60 7.04
C GLU A 79 13.45 8.64 5.53
N GLU A 80 14.33 7.78 5.02
CA GLU A 80 14.65 7.65 3.59
C GLU A 80 13.51 7.00 2.79
N GLN A 81 12.58 6.30 3.47
CA GLN A 81 11.42 5.70 2.82
C GLN A 81 10.48 6.82 2.36
N CYS A 82 10.33 6.99 1.05
CA CYS A 82 9.41 7.97 0.47
C CYS A 82 8.07 7.36 0.04
N GLY A 83 8.07 6.10 -0.39
CA GLY A 83 6.88 5.42 -0.91
C GLY A 83 5.82 5.18 0.17
N PHE A 84 4.55 5.40 -0.19
CA PHE A 84 3.35 5.15 0.63
C PHE A 84 3.22 5.96 1.93
N ARG A 85 4.07 6.99 2.14
CA ARG A 85 4.01 7.90 3.29
C ARG A 85 3.26 9.18 2.98
N LYS A 86 2.62 9.77 3.99
CA LYS A 86 1.91 11.04 3.82
C LYS A 86 2.91 12.19 3.70
N GLY A 87 2.73 13.06 2.72
CA GLY A 87 3.59 14.24 2.53
C GLY A 87 4.97 13.94 1.91
N ARG A 88 5.18 12.72 1.43
CA ARG A 88 6.37 12.31 0.67
C ARG A 88 5.99 11.96 -0.76
N SER A 89 6.91 12.19 -1.68
CA SER A 89 6.73 11.99 -3.11
C SER A 89 7.99 11.38 -3.73
N THR A 90 7.89 11.01 -5.01
CA THR A 90 9.06 10.58 -5.78
C THR A 90 10.06 11.71 -6.01
N VAL A 91 9.62 12.97 -5.94
CA VAL A 91 10.50 14.14 -6.08
C VAL A 91 11.48 14.20 -4.91
N ASP A 92 11.01 13.93 -3.69
CA ASP A 92 11.86 13.92 -2.49
C ASP A 92 12.96 12.85 -2.61
N ALA A 93 12.60 11.64 -3.07
CA ALA A 93 13.55 10.56 -3.28
C ALA A 93 14.61 10.91 -4.34
N ILE A 94 14.20 11.51 -5.46
CA ILE A 94 15.12 11.94 -6.52
C ILE A 94 16.02 13.07 -6.03
N PHE A 95 15.47 14.02 -5.26
CA PHE A 95 16.22 15.14 -4.70
C PHE A 95 17.33 14.64 -3.77
N VAL A 96 17.00 13.75 -2.83
CA VAL A 96 17.99 13.16 -1.91
C VAL A 96 19.07 12.40 -2.70
N MET A 97 18.68 11.58 -3.67
CA MET A 97 19.64 10.86 -4.51
C MET A 97 20.58 11.81 -5.25
N ARG A 98 20.05 12.88 -5.86
CA ARG A 98 20.85 13.88 -6.56
C ARG A 98 21.84 14.58 -5.63
N GLN A 99 21.37 15.02 -4.47
CA GLN A 99 22.22 15.69 -3.48
C GLN A 99 23.40 14.81 -3.05
N VAL A 100 23.16 13.52 -2.84
CA VAL A 100 24.22 12.55 -2.51
C VAL A 100 25.21 12.40 -3.66
N LEU A 101 24.73 12.27 -4.90
CA LEU A 101 25.59 12.10 -6.07
C LEU A 101 26.42 13.36 -6.36
N GLU A 102 25.82 14.55 -6.30
CA GLU A 102 26.48 15.83 -6.51
C GLU A 102 27.58 16.06 -5.48
N ASN A 103 27.27 15.84 -4.19
CA ASN A 103 28.28 15.95 -3.12
C ASN A 103 29.45 14.98 -3.33
N ARG A 104 29.18 13.72 -3.70
CA ARG A 104 30.24 12.74 -3.98
C ARG A 104 31.12 13.15 -5.15
N TRP A 105 30.50 13.71 -6.19
CA TRP A 105 31.19 14.20 -7.38
C TRP A 105 32.08 15.40 -7.07
N GLU A 106 31.61 16.37 -6.28
CA GLU A 106 32.39 17.54 -5.85
C GLU A 106 33.69 17.16 -5.14
N TYR A 107 33.68 16.09 -4.35
CA TYR A 107 34.86 15.57 -3.66
C TYR A 107 35.64 14.51 -4.43
N GLY A 108 35.35 14.30 -5.72
CA GLY A 108 36.06 13.35 -6.57
C GLY A 108 36.00 11.90 -6.08
N LYS A 109 34.90 11.50 -5.41
CA LYS A 109 34.76 10.15 -4.85
C LYS A 109 34.12 9.20 -5.86
N ASP A 110 34.79 8.08 -6.13
CA ASP A 110 34.24 6.97 -6.91
C ASP A 110 32.91 6.51 -6.33
N THR A 111 31.84 6.50 -7.14
CA THR A 111 30.48 6.25 -6.65
C THR A 111 29.76 5.26 -7.56
N MET A 112 29.11 4.28 -6.93
CA MET A 112 28.29 3.27 -7.62
C MET A 112 26.85 3.36 -7.11
N VAL A 113 25.88 3.18 -8.00
CA VAL A 113 24.45 3.15 -7.68
C VAL A 113 23.90 1.79 -8.07
N ALA A 114 23.27 1.09 -7.13
CA ALA A 114 22.61 -0.18 -7.37
C ALA A 114 21.08 0.01 -7.38
N PHE A 115 20.44 -0.44 -8.45
CA PHE A 115 18.98 -0.49 -8.55
C PHE A 115 18.51 -1.91 -8.19
N ILE A 116 17.76 -2.01 -7.10
CA ILE A 116 17.28 -3.28 -6.54
C ILE A 116 15.75 -3.31 -6.66
N ASP A 117 15.22 -4.41 -7.18
CA ASP A 117 13.78 -4.69 -7.28
C ASP A 117 13.51 -6.09 -6.71
N LEU A 118 12.29 -6.32 -6.21
CA LEU A 118 11.86 -7.59 -5.59
C LEU A 118 11.02 -8.45 -6.56
#